data_AF-A0A6N6P684-F1
#
_entry.id   AF-A0A6N6P684-F1
#
_cell.length_a   1.000
_cell.length_b   1.000
_cell.length_c   1.000
_cell.angle_alpha   90.00
_cell.angle_beta   90.00
_cell.angle_gamma   90.00
#
_symmetry.space_group_name_H-M   'P 1'
#
loop_
_entity.id
_entity.type
_entity.pdbx_description
1 polymer ?
#
loop_
_entity_poly.entity_id
_entity_poly.type
_entity_poly.pdbx_seq_one_letter_code
_entity_poly.pdbx_strand_id
1 'polypeptide(L)'
;MNRWPLLLLLLVLGACASTKQPLVVKQFRMLNQQTDAVEDPMVRGEKQRRLYGAVSMAERATRLGAYYTILWDIPPATPAGEVEVLFEFQQGATASLVKRLVKRFPASQTSGKVDCAIIGKDYLKNGRVLAWQATLMRGGRVVARKKSLLWQ
;
A
#
# COMPACT_ATOMS: atom_id res chain seq x y z
N MET A 1 -39.22 1.92 41.63
CA MET A 1 -38.81 0.70 40.89
C MET A 1 -38.00 1.10 39.67
N ASN A 2 -36.76 0.62 39.64
CA ASN A 2 -35.61 1.04 38.85
C ASN A 2 -35.84 1.09 37.33
N ARG A 3 -35.80 2.30 36.73
CA ARG A 3 -35.74 2.52 35.26
C ARG A 3 -34.33 2.81 34.74
N TRP A 4 -33.31 2.70 35.60
CA TRP A 4 -31.90 2.93 35.25
C TRP A 4 -31.27 1.93 34.25
N PRO A 5 -31.64 0.63 34.16
CA PRO A 5 -30.84 -0.31 33.36
C PRO A 5 -31.02 -0.17 31.83
N LEU A 6 -32.07 0.52 31.36
CA LEU A 6 -32.32 0.69 29.92
C LEU A 6 -31.40 1.70 29.23
N LEU A 7 -30.89 2.70 29.96
CA LEU A 7 -29.96 3.71 29.42
C LEU A 7 -28.54 3.16 29.24
N LEU A 8 -28.12 2.20 30.08
CA LEU A 8 -26.80 1.56 29.97
C LEU A 8 -26.69 0.61 28.78
N LEU A 9 -27.80 0.03 28.31
CA LEU A 9 -27.80 -0.93 27.19
C LEU A 9 -27.58 -0.26 25.82
N LEU A 10 -28.01 0.99 25.65
CA LEU A 10 -27.84 1.76 24.40
C LEU A 10 -26.42 2.30 24.20
N LEU A 11 -25.66 2.50 25.29
CA LEU A 11 -24.28 3.01 25.24
C LEU A 11 -23.25 1.97 24.80
N VAL A 12 -23.55 0.68 24.87
CA VAL A 12 -22.61 -0.42 24.53
C VAL A 12 -22.57 -0.72 23.03
N LEU A 13 -23.60 -0.32 22.26
CA LEU A 13 -23.72 -0.66 20.83
C LEU A 13 -23.00 0.31 19.88
N GLY A 14 -22.48 1.45 20.37
CA GLY A 14 -21.85 2.48 19.53
C GLY A 14 -20.35 2.31 19.25
N ALA A 15 -19.70 1.29 19.81
CA ALA A 15 -18.23 1.30 19.97
C ALA A 15 -17.39 0.86 18.73
N CYS A 16 -18.00 0.43 17.62
CA CYS A 16 -17.25 -0.15 16.50
C CYS A 16 -17.54 0.50 15.14
N ALA A 17 -17.53 1.83 15.05
CA ALA A 17 -17.44 2.51 13.75
C ALA A 17 -15.96 2.70 13.36
N SER A 18 -15.35 1.69 12.74
CA SER A 18 -14.00 1.83 12.16
C SER A 18 -14.05 2.82 11.00
N THR A 19 -13.36 3.96 11.12
CA THR A 19 -13.32 4.97 10.06
C THR A 19 -12.56 4.42 8.85
N LYS A 20 -13.25 4.33 7.70
CA LYS A 20 -12.63 3.93 6.43
C LYS A 20 -11.56 4.95 6.04
N GLN A 21 -10.31 4.51 5.98
CA GLN A 21 -9.20 5.38 5.58
C GLN A 21 -9.25 5.59 4.05
N PRO A 22 -9.16 6.84 3.56
CA PRO A 22 -9.20 7.14 2.13
C PRO A 22 -7.96 6.60 1.38
N LEU A 23 -6.87 6.32 2.09
CA LEU A 23 -5.65 5.80 1.51
C LEU A 23 -4.97 4.82 2.47
N VAL A 24 -4.82 3.58 2.02
CA VAL A 24 -4.16 2.50 2.76
C VAL A 24 -3.02 1.95 1.91
N VAL A 25 -1.85 1.79 2.51
CA VAL A 25 -0.67 1.20 1.84
C VAL A 25 -0.31 -0.08 2.56
N LYS A 26 -0.44 -1.21 1.87
CA LYS A 26 0.04 -2.52 2.32
C LYS A 26 1.43 -2.74 1.74
N GLN A 27 2.34 -3.27 2.56
CA GLN A 27 3.73 -3.50 2.16
C GLN A 27 4.09 -4.97 2.29
N PHE A 28 4.85 -5.48 1.33
CA PHE A 28 5.44 -6.81 1.36
C PHE A 28 6.85 -6.75 0.78
N ARG A 29 7.79 -7.46 1.40
CA ARG A 29 9.18 -7.48 0.94
C ARG A 29 9.59 -8.91 0.63
N MET A 30 10.10 -9.10 -0.58
CA MET A 30 10.62 -10.37 -1.05
C MET A 30 12.14 -10.35 -0.96
N LEU A 31 12.68 -10.91 0.13
CA LEU A 31 14.10 -10.89 0.47
C LEU A 31 14.89 -12.01 -0.23
N ASN A 32 14.28 -13.18 -0.37
CA ASN A 32 14.89 -14.36 -0.95
C ASN A 32 13.91 -15.07 -1.89
N GLN A 33 14.47 -15.96 -2.72
CA GLN A 33 13.72 -16.79 -3.68
C GLN A 33 13.33 -18.16 -3.13
N GLN A 34 13.78 -18.47 -1.92
CA GLN A 34 13.48 -19.71 -1.21
C GLN A 34 12.21 -19.53 -0.39
N THR A 35 11.38 -20.57 -0.40
CA THR A 35 10.17 -20.65 0.42
C THR A 35 10.44 -21.71 1.47
N ASP A 36 10.64 -21.30 2.71
CA ASP A 36 10.97 -22.23 3.79
C ASP A 36 9.69 -22.70 4.51
N ALA A 37 9.62 -23.98 4.87
CA ALA A 37 8.44 -24.54 5.53
C ALA A 37 8.19 -23.92 6.93
N VAL A 38 9.23 -23.35 7.54
CA VAL A 38 9.22 -22.70 8.85
C VAL A 38 8.65 -21.27 8.78
N GLU A 39 8.50 -20.69 7.58
CA GLU A 39 7.91 -19.35 7.44
C GLU A 39 6.41 -19.32 7.77
N ASP A 40 5.97 -18.17 8.28
CA ASP A 40 4.56 -17.88 8.52
C ASP A 40 3.71 -18.20 7.26
N PRO A 41 2.57 -18.90 7.39
CA PRO A 41 1.75 -19.32 6.26
C PRO A 41 1.29 -18.16 5.35
N MET A 42 1.02 -16.97 5.90
CA MET A 42 0.60 -15.82 5.10
C MET A 42 1.77 -15.25 4.28
N VAL A 43 2.96 -15.17 4.88
CA VAL A 43 4.18 -14.75 4.19
C VAL A 43 4.52 -15.74 3.07
N ARG A 44 4.47 -17.04 3.37
CA ARG A 44 4.68 -18.12 2.40
C ARG A 44 3.70 -18.03 1.23
N GLY A 45 2.41 -17.85 1.52
CA GLY A 45 1.36 -17.72 0.50
C GLY A 45 1.60 -16.53 -0.43
N GLU A 46 1.93 -15.36 0.12
CA GLU A 46 2.23 -14.17 -0.70
C GLU A 46 3.52 -14.37 -1.53
N LYS A 47 4.58 -14.99 -0.97
CA LYS A 47 5.77 -15.35 -1.76
C LYS A 47 5.41 -16.27 -2.94
N GLN A 48 4.67 -17.34 -2.68
CA GLN A 48 4.29 -18.30 -3.71
C GLN A 48 3.44 -17.63 -4.80
N ARG A 49 2.52 -16.74 -4.43
CA ARG A 49 1.74 -15.93 -5.36
C ARG A 49 2.62 -15.03 -6.24
N ARG A 50 3.66 -14.40 -5.68
CA ARG A 50 4.57 -13.51 -6.42
C ARG A 50 5.57 -14.26 -7.30
N LEU A 51 5.90 -15.50 -6.92
CA LEU A 51 6.74 -16.41 -7.71
C LEU A 51 5.96 -17.19 -8.76
N TYR A 52 4.63 -17.11 -8.77
CA TYR A 52 3.82 -17.83 -9.74
C TYR A 52 4.24 -17.48 -11.18
N GLY A 53 4.53 -18.51 -11.98
CA GLY A 53 5.05 -18.39 -13.34
C GLY A 53 6.54 -18.09 -13.47
N ALA A 54 7.27 -17.85 -12.37
CA ALA A 54 8.74 -17.74 -12.38
C ALA A 54 9.37 -19.10 -12.04
N VAL A 55 9.72 -19.85 -13.08
CA VAL A 55 10.20 -21.24 -12.96
C VAL A 55 11.71 -21.25 -12.71
N SER A 56 12.47 -20.50 -13.50
CA SER A 56 13.93 -20.48 -13.41
C SER A 56 14.43 -19.60 -12.26
N MET A 57 15.64 -19.87 -11.76
CA MET A 57 16.27 -19.06 -10.72
C MET A 57 16.50 -17.60 -11.17
N ALA A 58 16.81 -17.41 -12.45
CA ALA A 58 16.94 -16.07 -13.02
C ALA A 58 15.60 -15.31 -13.00
N GLU A 59 14.50 -15.96 -13.39
CA GLU A 59 13.16 -15.37 -13.32
C GLU A 59 12.76 -15.05 -11.88
N ARG A 60 13.03 -15.96 -10.92
CA ARG A 60 12.74 -15.73 -9.50
C ARG A 60 13.54 -14.56 -8.94
N ALA A 61 14.81 -14.41 -9.33
CA ALA A 61 15.62 -13.26 -8.95
C ALA A 61 15.00 -11.93 -9.42
N THR A 62 14.29 -11.90 -10.56
CA THR A 62 13.58 -10.69 -11.01
C THR A 62 12.40 -10.30 -10.12
N ARG A 63 11.90 -11.21 -9.28
CA ARG A 63 10.79 -10.98 -8.34
C ARG A 63 11.26 -10.46 -6.98
N LEU A 64 12.57 -10.48 -6.69
CA LEU A 64 13.09 -9.94 -5.45
C LEU A 64 12.89 -8.43 -5.38
N GLY A 65 12.46 -7.93 -4.22
CA GLY A 65 12.32 -6.50 -3.98
C GLY A 65 11.18 -6.10 -3.05
N ALA A 66 10.69 -4.88 -3.22
CA ALA A 66 9.65 -4.28 -2.41
C ALA A 66 8.35 -4.12 -3.20
N TYR A 67 7.25 -4.61 -2.62
CA TYR A 67 5.91 -4.53 -3.16
C TYR A 67 5.04 -3.65 -2.26
N TYR A 68 4.34 -2.71 -2.89
CA TYR A 68 3.37 -1.84 -2.23
C TYR A 68 2.02 -1.97 -2.94
N THR A 69 0.99 -2.29 -2.18
CA THR A 69 -0.40 -2.28 -2.66
C THR A 69 -1.11 -1.10 -2.02
N ILE A 70 -1.41 -0.10 -2.85
CA ILE A 70 -2.09 1.12 -2.46
C ILE A 70 -3.57 0.93 -2.76
N LEU A 71 -4.37 0.89 -1.71
CA LEU A 71 -5.84 0.90 -1.78
C LEU A 71 -6.30 2.32 -1.52
N TRP A 72 -7.15 2.84 -2.39
CA TRP A 72 -7.64 4.20 -2.29
C TRP A 72 -9.15 4.26 -2.45
N ASP A 73 -9.75 5.21 -1.76
CA ASP A 73 -11.18 5.48 -1.75
C ASP A 73 -11.40 6.97 -1.56
N ILE A 74 -12.23 7.55 -2.42
CA ILE A 74 -12.52 8.98 -2.44
C ILE A 74 -13.70 9.25 -1.51
N PRO A 75 -13.53 10.07 -0.46
CA PRO A 75 -14.65 10.45 0.41
C PRO A 75 -15.79 11.12 -0.39
N PRO A 76 -17.07 10.86 -0.07
CA PRO A 76 -18.21 11.37 -0.83
C PRO A 76 -18.26 12.89 -1.03
N ALA A 77 -17.76 13.67 -0.06
CA ALA A 77 -17.73 15.13 -0.10
C ALA A 77 -16.57 15.71 -0.94
N THR A 78 -15.74 14.86 -1.55
CA THR A 78 -14.59 15.33 -2.36
C THR A 78 -15.06 15.78 -3.74
N PRO A 79 -14.74 17.02 -4.18
CA PRO A 79 -15.10 17.52 -5.51
C PRO A 79 -14.71 16.57 -6.65
N ALA A 80 -15.51 16.57 -7.71
CA ALA A 80 -15.23 15.77 -8.90
C ALA A 80 -13.95 16.23 -9.60
N GLY A 81 -13.28 15.30 -10.27
CA GLY A 81 -12.04 15.54 -11.00
C GLY A 81 -11.28 14.24 -11.25
N GLU A 82 -10.29 14.29 -12.13
CA GLU A 82 -9.41 13.15 -12.40
C GLU A 82 -8.71 12.70 -11.12
N VAL A 83 -8.56 11.38 -10.96
CA VAL A 83 -7.92 10.81 -9.79
C VAL A 83 -6.49 10.43 -10.14
N GLU A 84 -5.55 10.84 -9.28
CA GLU A 84 -4.14 10.49 -9.42
C GLU A 84 -3.62 9.88 -8.12
N VAL A 85 -2.90 8.76 -8.24
CA VAL A 85 -2.15 8.13 -7.17
C VAL A 85 -0.67 8.30 -7.49
N LEU A 86 0.00 9.12 -6.69
CA LEU A 86 1.44 9.35 -6.77
C LEU A 86 2.13 8.55 -5.66
N PHE A 87 3.08 7.70 -6.04
CA PHE A 87 3.95 6.98 -5.12
C PHE A 87 5.40 7.45 -5.29
N GLU A 88 5.94 8.05 -4.24
CA GLU A 88 7.30 8.58 -4.18
C GLU A 88 8.14 7.70 -3.26
N PHE A 89 9.39 7.44 -3.62
CA PHE A 89 10.28 6.58 -2.84
C PHE A 89 11.76 6.90 -3.03
N GLN A 90 12.56 6.56 -2.03
CA GLN A 90 14.02 6.65 -2.06
C GLN A 90 14.65 5.26 -1.85
N GLN A 91 15.74 4.97 -2.55
CA GLN A 91 16.47 3.71 -2.42
C GLN A 91 17.88 3.91 -1.86
N GLY A 92 18.42 2.85 -1.25
CA GLY A 92 19.69 2.91 -0.52
C GLY A 92 20.87 3.47 -1.30
N ALA A 93 21.00 3.14 -2.58
CA ALA A 93 22.11 3.59 -3.42
C ALA A 93 21.78 4.84 -4.25
N THR A 94 20.60 5.45 -4.10
CA THR A 94 20.19 6.61 -4.90
C THR A 94 20.42 7.94 -4.19
N ALA A 95 21.18 7.95 -3.08
CA ALA A 95 21.38 9.12 -2.22
C ALA A 95 20.02 9.79 -1.89
N SER A 96 19.88 11.10 -2.13
CA SER A 96 18.64 11.85 -1.88
C SER A 96 17.66 11.85 -3.06
N LEU A 97 17.91 11.06 -4.12
CA LEU A 97 17.03 11.03 -5.29
C LEU A 97 15.69 10.40 -4.95
N VAL A 98 14.61 11.17 -5.16
CA VAL A 98 13.22 10.70 -5.05
C VAL A 98 12.75 10.20 -6.41
N LYS A 99 12.41 8.91 -6.49
CA LYS A 99 11.76 8.29 -7.64
C LYS A 99 10.23 8.38 -7.49
N ARG A 100 9.51 8.39 -8.61
CA ARG A 100 8.06 8.58 -8.66
C ARG A 100 7.39 7.56 -9.57
N LEU A 101 6.25 7.05 -9.12
CA LEU A 101 5.31 6.28 -9.93
C LEU A 101 3.95 6.98 -9.87
N VAL A 102 3.37 7.25 -11.03
CA VAL A 102 2.08 7.94 -11.16
C VAL A 102 1.07 7.02 -11.80
N LYS A 103 -0.11 6.92 -11.21
CA LYS A 103 -1.25 6.23 -11.84
C LYS A 103 -2.48 7.12 -11.85
N ARG A 104 -3.07 7.29 -13.03
CA ARG A 104 -4.24 8.12 -13.26
C ARG A 104 -5.46 7.26 -13.54
N PHE A 105 -6.61 7.76 -13.09
CA PHE A 105 -7.90 7.12 -13.21
C PHE A 105 -8.95 8.16 -13.64
N PRO A 106 -10.00 7.73 -14.37
CA PRO A 106 -11.07 8.62 -14.81
C PRO A 106 -11.83 9.21 -13.61
N ALA A 107 -12.40 10.41 -13.81
CA ALA A 107 -13.07 11.16 -12.75
C ALA A 107 -14.30 10.46 -12.14
N SER A 108 -14.89 9.52 -12.87
CA SER A 108 -16.01 8.68 -12.43
C SER A 108 -15.60 7.64 -11.39
N GLN A 109 -14.30 7.31 -11.28
CA GLN A 109 -13.83 6.27 -10.38
C GLN A 109 -13.68 6.81 -8.95
N THR A 110 -14.31 6.13 -8.00
CA THR A 110 -14.34 6.54 -6.59
C THR A 110 -13.46 5.70 -5.69
N SER A 111 -13.03 4.51 -6.14
CA SER A 111 -12.10 3.65 -5.40
C SER A 111 -11.24 2.83 -6.36
N GLY A 112 -10.13 2.32 -5.86
CA GLY A 112 -9.28 1.46 -6.66
C GLY A 112 -8.07 0.92 -5.93
N LYS A 113 -7.23 0.24 -6.72
CA LYS A 113 -5.99 -0.38 -6.27
C LYS A 113 -4.87 -0.04 -7.24
N VAL A 114 -3.71 0.29 -6.70
CA VAL A 114 -2.44 0.42 -7.43
C VAL A 114 -1.42 -0.52 -6.82
N ASP A 115 -0.82 -1.37 -7.65
CA ASP A 115 0.32 -2.19 -7.25
C ASP A 115 1.61 -1.53 -7.75
N CYS A 116 2.46 -1.10 -6.82
CA CYS A 116 3.79 -0.54 -7.09
C CYS A 116 4.84 -1.59 -6.74
N ALA A 117 5.60 -2.06 -7.74
CA ALA A 117 6.65 -3.05 -7.56
C ALA A 117 8.01 -2.45 -7.87
N ILE A 118 8.88 -2.36 -6.87
CA ILE A 118 10.27 -1.95 -7.00
C ILE A 118 11.10 -3.22 -6.84
N ILE A 119 11.32 -3.92 -7.95
CA ILE A 119 11.83 -5.30 -7.98
C ILE A 119 12.91 -5.50 -9.04
N GLY A 120 13.55 -6.67 -8.99
CA GLY A 120 14.49 -7.12 -10.02
C GLY A 120 15.67 -6.18 -10.15
N LYS A 121 16.10 -5.89 -11.38
CA LYS A 121 17.35 -5.15 -11.65
C LYS A 121 17.39 -3.78 -10.97
N ASP A 122 16.27 -3.04 -10.94
CA ASP A 122 16.24 -1.73 -10.28
C ASP A 122 16.45 -1.85 -8.76
N TYR A 123 15.80 -2.82 -8.13
CA TYR A 123 15.97 -3.09 -6.70
C TYR A 123 17.35 -3.65 -6.36
N LEU A 124 17.86 -4.60 -7.15
CA LEU A 124 19.17 -5.22 -6.95
C LEU A 124 20.31 -4.20 -7.14
N LYS A 125 20.18 -3.29 -8.11
CA LYS A 125 21.17 -2.23 -8.37
C LYS A 125 21.10 -1.11 -7.34
N ASN A 126 19.89 -0.62 -7.06
CA ASN A 126 19.71 0.60 -6.25
C ASN A 126 19.47 0.30 -4.76
N GLY A 127 19.34 -0.96 -4.40
CA GLY A 127 19.11 -1.42 -3.04
C GLY A 127 17.67 -1.26 -2.57
N ARG A 128 17.49 -1.51 -1.27
CA ARG A 128 16.17 -1.47 -0.61
C ARG A 128 15.55 -0.07 -0.64
N VAL A 129 14.22 -0.02 -0.67
CA VAL A 129 13.47 1.22 -0.39
C VAL A 129 13.69 1.62 1.07
N LEU A 130 14.16 2.84 1.28
CA LEU A 130 14.45 3.41 2.61
C LEU A 130 13.24 4.16 3.16
N ALA A 131 12.64 5.02 2.33
CA ALA A 131 11.50 5.83 2.70
C ALA A 131 10.55 5.94 1.50
N TRP A 132 9.25 6.08 1.78
CA TRP A 132 8.22 6.25 0.75
C TRP A 132 7.05 7.12 1.22
N GLN A 133 6.33 7.69 0.25
CA GLN A 133 5.07 8.42 0.41
C GLN A 133 4.11 8.06 -0.72
N ALA A 134 2.86 7.77 -0.37
CA ALA A 134 1.74 7.69 -1.29
C ALA A 134 0.84 8.93 -1.10
N THR A 135 0.46 9.56 -2.21
CA THR A 135 -0.45 10.71 -2.24
C THR A 135 -1.62 10.39 -3.17
N LEU A 136 -2.83 10.53 -2.65
CA LEU A 136 -4.07 10.46 -3.43
C LEU A 136 -4.51 11.88 -3.76
N MET A 137 -4.73 12.14 -5.05
CA MET A 137 -5.17 13.42 -5.56
C MET A 137 -6.47 13.27 -6.36
N ARG A 138 -7.31 14.30 -6.31
CA ARG A 138 -8.50 14.42 -7.16
C ARG A 138 -8.63 15.85 -7.69
N GLY A 139 -8.71 16.02 -9.01
CA GLY A 139 -8.80 17.33 -9.64
C GLY A 139 -7.65 18.27 -9.24
N GLY A 140 -6.43 17.73 -9.11
CA GLY A 140 -5.24 18.48 -8.66
C GLY A 140 -5.16 18.76 -7.16
N ARG A 141 -6.18 18.41 -6.36
CA ARG A 141 -6.17 18.60 -4.91
C ARG A 141 -5.77 17.32 -4.19
N VAL A 142 -4.99 17.45 -3.13
CA VAL A 142 -4.61 16.32 -2.27
C VAL A 142 -5.82 15.90 -1.43
N VAL A 143 -6.23 14.65 -1.57
CA VAL A 143 -7.30 14.02 -0.78
C VAL A 143 -6.71 13.38 0.47
N ALA A 144 -5.60 12.65 0.32
CA ALA A 144 -4.96 11.94 1.42
C ALA A 144 -3.48 11.70 1.15
N ARG A 145 -2.70 11.54 2.23
CA ARG A 145 -1.30 11.11 2.17
C ARG A 145 -1.05 10.00 3.18
N LYS A 146 -0.21 9.04 2.80
CA LYS A 146 0.33 8.02 3.70
C LYS A 146 1.82 7.94 3.45
N LYS A 147 2.63 7.93 4.51
CA LYS A 147 4.09 7.88 4.39
C LYS A 147 4.71 6.91 5.37
N SER A 148 5.89 6.42 5.03
CA SER A 148 6.77 5.70 5.97
C SER A 148 7.29 6.63 7.05
N LEU A 149 7.70 6.07 8.19
CA LEU A 149 8.25 6.85 9.31
C LEU A 149 9.46 7.70 8.91
N LEU A 150 10.33 7.18 8.04
CA LEU A 150 11.56 7.84 7.61
C LEU A 150 11.37 8.87 6.49
N TRP A 151 10.12 9.12 6.06
CA TRP A 151 9.85 10.09 4.99
C TRP A 151 9.76 11.51 5.55
N GLN A 152 10.70 12.35 5.11
CA GLN A 152 10.79 13.77 5.47
C GLN A 152 10.17 14.62 4.37
#